data_AF-A0AA97E0Q2-F1
#
_entry.id   AF-A0AA97E0Q2-F1
#
_cell.length_a   1.000
_cell.length_b   1.000
_cell.length_c   1.000
_cell.angle_alpha   90.00
_cell.angle_beta   90.00
_cell.angle_gamma   90.00
#
_symmetry.space_group_name_H-M   'P 1'
#
loop_
_entity.id
_entity.type
_entity.pdbx_description
1 polymer ?
#
loop_
_entity_poly.entity_id
_entity_poly.type
_entity_poly.pdbx_seq_one_letter_code
_entity_poly.pdbx_strand_id
1 'polypeptide(L)'
;MRLVEEVSCFKYLDNRDLTGFVDGTENPEGENRKKVALVGEEDPDFKNGSYFNLMRFVHDLEKWEKQPIKTQEDTYGRTKYDNEEYASADKSVHAHTKRTSLKDDNGNSIEILRHSMPFASLTEKGLMFASYGKTPTAFNLMLESMVKGDEHGNTDHLMKYTSIKTSQAFFVPAVEWFASLKD
;
A
#
# COMPACT_ATOMS: atom_id res chain seq x y z
N MET A 1 29.27 2.09 -7.77
CA MET A 1 27.85 2.33 -7.43
C MET A 1 27.62 3.82 -7.34
N ARG A 2 26.47 4.34 -7.82
CA ARG A 2 26.06 5.74 -7.68
C ARG A 2 24.72 5.78 -6.95
N LEU A 3 24.61 6.58 -5.90
CA LEU A 3 23.35 6.84 -5.21
C LEU A 3 22.46 7.73 -6.09
N VAL A 4 21.20 7.32 -6.30
CA VAL A 4 20.21 8.06 -7.11
C VAL A 4 19.19 8.76 -6.24
N GLU A 5 18.67 8.09 -5.23
CA GLU A 5 17.65 8.61 -4.32
C GLU A 5 17.89 8.06 -2.91
N GLU A 6 17.65 8.91 -1.91
CA GLU A 6 17.67 8.55 -0.49
C GLU A 6 16.48 9.26 0.19
N VAL A 7 15.66 8.51 0.92
CA VAL A 7 14.51 9.06 1.64
C VAL A 7 14.54 8.53 3.06
N SER A 8 14.70 9.44 4.02
CA SER A 8 14.62 9.12 5.44
C SER A 8 13.15 8.99 5.87
N CYS A 9 12.76 7.77 6.22
CA CYS A 9 11.41 7.46 6.69
C CYS A 9 11.39 7.32 8.23
N PHE A 10 10.22 7.48 8.83
CA PHE A 10 10.03 7.35 10.26
C PHE A 10 8.66 6.78 10.62
N LYS A 11 8.56 6.13 11.77
CA LYS A 11 7.26 5.80 12.36
C LYS A 11 6.62 7.05 12.94
N TYR A 12 5.36 7.29 12.62
CA TYR A 12 4.58 8.40 13.15
C TYR A 12 3.49 7.87 14.08
N LEU A 13 3.46 8.38 15.32
CA LEU A 13 2.50 7.99 16.37
C LEU A 13 2.37 6.46 16.51
N ASP A 14 1.13 5.96 16.56
CA ASP A 14 0.68 4.56 16.65
C ASP A 14 0.66 3.84 15.29
N ASN A 15 1.65 4.09 14.42
CA ASN A 15 1.72 3.65 13.01
C ASN A 15 0.74 4.38 12.08
N ARG A 16 0.65 5.70 12.22
CA ARG A 16 -0.17 6.54 11.34
C ARG A 16 0.62 7.01 10.13
N ASP A 17 -0.09 7.19 9.03
CA ASP A 17 0.34 8.07 7.95
C ASP A 17 0.22 9.56 8.37
N LEU A 18 0.88 10.48 7.67
CA LEU A 18 0.78 11.92 7.94
C LEU A 18 -0.62 12.51 7.67
N THR A 19 -1.50 11.81 6.97
CA THR A 19 -2.94 12.12 6.92
C THR A 19 -3.63 11.97 8.29
N GLY A 20 -3.00 11.25 9.22
CA GLY A 20 -3.47 10.96 10.56
C GLY A 20 -4.31 9.69 10.67
N PHE A 21 -4.39 8.86 9.63
CA PHE A 21 -5.03 7.53 9.68
C PHE A 21 -3.98 6.45 9.98
N VAL A 22 -4.38 5.39 10.70
CA VAL A 22 -3.50 4.24 10.94
C VAL A 22 -3.25 3.52 9.62
N ASP A 23 -1.98 3.22 9.33
CA ASP A 23 -1.59 2.46 8.16
C ASP A 23 -1.14 1.05 8.55
N GLY A 24 -1.49 0.07 7.72
CA GLY A 24 -1.15 -1.34 7.94
C GLY A 24 -2.15 -2.14 8.78
N THR A 25 -3.32 -1.60 9.14
CA THR A 25 -4.35 -2.31 9.94
C THR A 25 -4.73 -3.67 9.35
N GLU A 26 -5.00 -3.72 8.04
CA GLU A 26 -5.42 -4.94 7.32
C GLU A 26 -4.23 -5.71 6.72
N ASN A 27 -3.02 -5.57 7.28
CA ASN A 27 -1.91 -6.40 6.84
C ASN A 27 -2.13 -7.86 7.27
N PRO A 28 -1.64 -8.84 6.49
CA PRO A 28 -1.62 -10.21 6.95
C PRO A 28 -0.78 -10.34 8.22
N GLU A 29 -1.22 -11.24 9.10
CA GLU A 29 -0.58 -11.52 10.39
C GLU A 29 -0.01 -12.93 10.47
N GLY A 30 0.91 -13.15 11.43
CA GLY A 30 1.51 -14.46 11.68
C GLY A 30 2.08 -15.12 10.42
N GLU A 31 1.76 -16.41 10.24
CA GLU A 31 2.22 -17.19 9.08
C GLU A 31 1.57 -16.77 7.76
N ASN A 32 0.44 -16.06 7.78
CA ASN A 32 -0.18 -15.56 6.53
C ASN A 32 0.69 -14.50 5.86
N ARG A 33 1.54 -13.79 6.62
CA ARG A 33 2.54 -12.86 6.05
C ARG A 33 3.40 -13.54 5.00
N LYS A 34 3.93 -14.73 5.31
CA LYS A 34 4.76 -15.51 4.38
C LYS A 34 3.95 -15.99 3.19
N LYS A 35 2.73 -16.50 3.42
CA LYS A 35 1.85 -16.98 2.36
C LYS A 35 1.47 -15.90 1.35
N VAL A 36 1.34 -14.65 1.80
CA VAL A 36 1.00 -13.49 0.95
C VAL A 36 2.25 -12.95 0.25
N ALA A 37 3.37 -12.82 0.97
CA ALA A 37 4.55 -12.13 0.47
C ALA A 37 5.52 -13.01 -0.33
N LEU A 38 5.62 -14.31 -0.03
CA LEU A 38 6.69 -15.15 -0.58
C LEU A 38 6.21 -16.06 -1.72
N VAL A 39 6.98 -16.08 -2.80
CA VAL A 39 6.82 -17.01 -3.93
C VAL A 39 6.87 -18.44 -3.41
N GLY A 40 5.88 -19.24 -3.80
CA GLY A 40 5.76 -20.64 -3.40
C GLY A 40 6.30 -21.63 -4.45
N GLU A 41 5.71 -22.83 -4.48
CA GLU A 41 6.07 -23.90 -5.43
C GLU A 41 5.62 -23.61 -6.86
N GLU A 42 4.80 -22.58 -7.07
CA GLU A 42 4.40 -22.12 -8.39
C GLU A 42 5.58 -21.60 -9.24
N ASP A 43 6.68 -21.19 -8.60
CA ASP A 43 7.92 -20.78 -9.26
C ASP A 43 9.14 -21.20 -8.41
N PRO A 44 9.57 -22.48 -8.52
CA PRO A 44 10.59 -23.07 -7.65
C PRO A 44 11.96 -22.38 -7.70
N ASP A 45 12.33 -21.81 -8.85
CA ASP A 45 13.63 -21.14 -9.05
C ASP A 45 13.74 -19.85 -8.23
N PHE A 46 12.59 -19.26 -7.90
CA PHE A 46 12.46 -18.00 -7.18
C PHE A 46 11.71 -18.12 -5.86
N LYS A 47 11.47 -19.36 -5.40
CA LYS A 47 10.83 -19.68 -4.14
C LYS A 47 11.46 -18.92 -2.97
N ASN A 48 10.63 -18.46 -2.04
CA ASN A 48 10.99 -17.56 -0.93
C ASN A 48 11.49 -16.16 -1.35
N GLY A 49 11.47 -15.82 -2.64
CA GLY A 49 11.57 -14.44 -3.08
C GLY A 49 10.24 -13.70 -2.96
N SER A 50 10.24 -12.41 -3.29
CA SER A 50 9.04 -11.55 -3.28
C SER A 50 9.11 -10.51 -4.39
N TYR A 51 7.98 -10.22 -5.02
CA TYR A 51 7.82 -9.00 -5.79
C TYR A 51 7.71 -7.83 -4.82
N PHE A 52 8.45 -6.76 -5.07
CA PHE A 52 8.52 -5.59 -4.20
C PHE A 52 8.23 -4.32 -5.00
N ASN A 53 7.23 -3.54 -4.58
CA ASN A 53 6.93 -2.25 -5.17
C ASN A 53 7.20 -1.14 -4.17
N LEU A 54 7.88 -0.09 -4.65
CA LEU A 54 8.21 1.09 -3.87
C LEU A 54 7.67 2.33 -4.59
N MET A 55 6.82 3.10 -3.90
CA MET A 55 6.22 4.31 -4.45
C MET A 55 6.30 5.47 -3.47
N ARG A 56 6.71 6.64 -3.96
CA ARG A 56 6.73 7.86 -3.16
C ARG A 56 5.48 8.67 -3.41
N PHE A 57 4.58 8.67 -2.43
CA PHE A 57 3.39 9.50 -2.40
C PHE A 57 3.70 10.79 -1.66
N VAL A 58 3.61 11.94 -2.35
CA VAL A 58 3.69 13.26 -1.72
C VAL A 58 2.27 13.75 -1.45
N HIS A 59 1.98 14.14 -0.22
CA HIS A 59 0.65 14.56 0.21
C HIS A 59 0.48 16.08 0.14
N ASP A 60 -0.70 16.52 -0.26
CA ASP A 60 -1.19 17.89 -0.08
C ASP A 60 -1.91 17.97 1.28
N LEU A 61 -1.11 18.03 2.35
CA LEU A 61 -1.64 18.05 3.72
C LEU A 61 -2.45 19.31 4.02
N GLU A 62 -2.13 20.45 3.39
CA GLU A 62 -2.90 21.67 3.59
C GLU A 62 -4.34 21.50 3.06
N LYS A 63 -4.49 20.90 1.87
CA LYS A 63 -5.81 20.58 1.32
C LYS A 63 -6.53 19.50 2.12
N TRP A 64 -5.80 18.51 2.62
CA TRP A 64 -6.33 17.42 3.43
C TRP A 64 -6.88 17.90 4.79
N GLU A 65 -6.09 18.69 5.51
CA GLU A 65 -6.42 19.18 6.86
C GLU A 65 -7.61 20.15 6.86
N LYS A 66 -7.90 20.79 5.72
CA LYS A 66 -9.10 21.62 5.54
C LYS A 66 -10.39 20.80 5.40
N GLN A 67 -10.31 19.50 5.14
CA GLN A 67 -11.51 18.65 5.01
C GLN A 67 -12.12 18.37 6.39
N PRO A 68 -13.46 18.39 6.53
CA PRO A 68 -14.12 17.88 7.72
C PRO A 68 -13.71 16.44 8.02
N ILE A 69 -13.64 16.05 9.30
CA ILE A 69 -13.26 14.70 9.73
C ILE A 69 -14.10 13.64 9.00
N LYS A 70 -15.43 13.82 8.93
CA LYS A 70 -16.30 12.88 8.24
C LYS A 70 -15.92 12.68 6.76
N THR A 71 -15.53 13.74 6.05
CA THR A 71 -15.05 13.63 4.67
C THR A 71 -13.73 12.86 4.57
N GLN A 72 -12.82 13.05 5.53
CA GLN A 72 -11.57 12.29 5.59
C GLN A 72 -11.86 10.80 5.84
N GLU A 73 -12.75 10.50 6.79
CA GLU A 73 -13.16 9.14 7.14
C GLU A 73 -13.91 8.45 5.98
N ASP A 74 -14.78 9.16 5.27
CA ASP A 74 -15.45 8.63 4.07
C ASP A 74 -14.48 8.41 2.91
N THR A 75 -13.38 9.18 2.86
CA THR A 75 -12.30 8.99 1.88
C THR A 75 -11.47 7.75 2.19
N TYR A 76 -11.25 7.40 3.46
CA TYR A 76 -10.57 6.14 3.83
C TYR A 76 -11.52 4.94 3.88
N GLY A 77 -12.75 5.14 4.34
CA GLY A 77 -13.72 4.10 4.72
C GLY A 77 -13.52 3.55 6.13
N ARG A 78 -12.95 4.36 7.04
CA ARG A 78 -12.69 4.01 8.45
C ARG A 78 -12.77 5.26 9.33
N THR A 79 -13.00 5.11 10.64
CA THR A 79 -12.92 6.22 11.59
C THR A 79 -11.46 6.64 11.80
N LYS A 80 -11.23 7.95 11.99
CA LYS A 80 -9.86 8.50 12.03
C LYS A 80 -9.14 8.11 13.31
N TYR A 81 -9.76 8.34 14.46
CA TYR A 81 -9.09 8.17 15.75
C TYR A 81 -9.08 6.71 16.19
N ASP A 82 -10.24 6.06 16.17
CA ASP A 82 -10.41 4.69 16.65
C ASP A 82 -10.06 3.61 15.60
N ASN A 83 -9.81 4.02 14.34
CA ASN A 83 -9.41 3.13 13.25
C ASN A 83 -10.42 2.00 12.95
N GLU A 84 -11.69 2.24 13.26
CA GLU A 84 -12.77 1.28 13.03
C GLU A 84 -13.17 1.27 11.56
N GLU A 85 -13.24 0.08 10.97
CA GLU A 85 -13.69 -0.05 9.59
C GLU A 85 -15.19 0.21 9.47
N TYR A 86 -15.58 0.96 8.44
CA TYR A 86 -17.00 1.08 8.14
C TYR A 86 -17.58 -0.23 7.64
N ALA A 87 -18.85 -0.49 7.97
CA ALA A 87 -19.59 -1.56 7.34
C ALA A 87 -19.63 -1.37 5.82
N SER A 88 -19.60 -2.46 5.05
CA SER A 88 -19.50 -2.38 3.59
C SER A 88 -20.64 -1.60 2.92
N ALA A 89 -21.82 -1.53 3.56
CA ALA A 89 -22.97 -0.76 3.06
C ALA A 89 -22.80 0.75 3.25
N ASP A 90 -22.01 1.17 4.24
CA ASP A 90 -21.80 2.57 4.60
C ASP A 90 -20.52 3.16 3.97
N LYS A 91 -19.65 2.31 3.42
CA LYS A 91 -18.46 2.76 2.69
C LYS A 91 -18.85 3.47 1.41
N SER A 92 -18.36 4.70 1.26
CA SER A 92 -18.34 5.39 -0.02
C SER A 92 -17.76 4.49 -1.12
N VAL A 93 -18.34 4.53 -2.31
CA VAL A 93 -17.78 3.90 -3.51
C VAL A 93 -16.43 4.51 -3.91
N HIS A 94 -15.99 5.60 -3.29
CA HIS A 94 -14.69 6.20 -3.53
C HIS A 94 -13.70 6.00 -2.38
N ALA A 95 -14.10 5.26 -1.34
CA ALA A 95 -13.26 5.03 -0.18
C ALA A 95 -12.02 4.20 -0.56
N HIS A 96 -10.86 4.58 -0.04
CA HIS A 96 -9.59 3.89 -0.26
C HIS A 96 -9.70 2.40 0.05
N THR A 97 -10.27 2.03 1.20
CA THR A 97 -10.47 0.62 1.56
C THR A 97 -11.41 -0.12 0.61
N LYS A 98 -12.39 0.55 -0.01
CA LYS A 98 -13.27 -0.06 -1.02
C LYS A 98 -12.54 -0.34 -2.33
N ARG A 99 -11.51 0.45 -2.64
CA ARG A 99 -10.68 0.32 -3.85
C ARG A 99 -9.49 -0.62 -3.67
N THR A 100 -9.08 -0.89 -2.42
CA THR A 100 -7.94 -1.76 -2.13
C THR A 100 -8.30 -3.11 -1.51
N SER A 101 -9.50 -3.27 -0.94
CA SER A 101 -9.97 -4.56 -0.41
C SER A 101 -10.64 -5.39 -1.50
N LEU A 102 -9.85 -5.86 -2.46
CA LEU A 102 -10.33 -6.60 -3.62
C LEU A 102 -10.49 -8.10 -3.32
N LYS A 103 -11.32 -8.77 -4.11
CA LYS A 103 -11.53 -10.22 -4.05
C LYS A 103 -11.34 -10.86 -5.41
N ASP A 104 -10.88 -12.11 -5.41
CA ASP A 104 -10.80 -12.94 -6.61
C ASP A 104 -12.17 -13.53 -6.99
N ASP A 105 -12.23 -14.25 -8.11
CA ASP A 105 -13.47 -14.87 -8.63
C ASP A 105 -14.08 -15.92 -7.67
N ASN A 106 -13.27 -16.44 -6.74
CA ASN A 106 -13.71 -17.40 -5.71
C ASN A 106 -14.13 -16.70 -4.41
N GLY A 107 -14.06 -15.35 -4.36
CA GLY A 107 -14.41 -14.55 -3.20
C GLY A 107 -13.31 -14.45 -2.12
N ASN A 108 -12.10 -14.93 -2.41
CA ASN A 108 -10.95 -14.80 -1.50
C ASN A 108 -10.38 -13.38 -1.57
N SER A 109 -9.87 -12.88 -0.45
CA SER A 109 -9.18 -11.59 -0.42
C SER A 109 -7.91 -11.62 -1.26
N ILE A 110 -7.74 -10.61 -2.09
CA ILE A 110 -6.47 -10.34 -2.79
C ILE A 110 -5.64 -9.49 -1.84
N GLU A 111 -4.54 -10.05 -1.34
CA GLU A 111 -3.74 -9.43 -0.27
C GLU A 111 -2.33 -9.07 -0.74
N ILE A 112 -1.77 -8.05 -0.11
CA ILE A 112 -0.35 -7.68 -0.17
C ILE A 112 0.15 -7.43 1.25
N LEU A 113 1.44 -7.61 1.50
CA LEU A 113 2.06 -7.20 2.76
C LEU A 113 2.66 -5.81 2.61
N ARG A 114 2.17 -4.83 3.37
CA ARG A 114 2.64 -3.44 3.30
C ARG A 114 3.58 -3.11 4.45
N HIS A 115 4.75 -2.54 4.14
CA HIS A 115 5.70 -1.96 5.10
C HIS A 115 5.91 -0.47 4.83
N SER A 116 4.85 0.22 4.41
CA SER A 116 4.89 1.65 4.13
C SER A 116 5.32 2.44 5.37
N MET A 117 6.01 3.55 5.15
CA MET A 117 6.39 4.47 6.23
C MET A 117 6.26 5.93 5.79
N PRO A 118 5.83 6.82 6.70
CA PRO A 118 5.93 8.25 6.51
C PRO A 118 7.35 8.73 6.20
N PHE A 119 7.45 9.79 5.40
CA PHE A 119 8.66 10.59 5.25
C PHE A 119 8.31 12.08 5.25
N ALA A 120 9.27 12.92 5.62
CA ALA A 120 9.13 14.36 5.56
C ALA A 120 10.49 15.03 5.41
N SER A 121 10.50 16.13 4.67
CA SER A 121 11.59 17.08 4.53
C SER A 121 11.02 18.50 4.63
N LEU A 122 11.87 19.51 4.39
CA LEU A 122 11.41 20.90 4.32
C LEU A 122 10.50 21.18 3.11
N THR A 123 10.52 20.34 2.08
CA THR A 123 9.81 20.58 0.81
C THR A 123 8.75 19.54 0.51
N GLU A 124 8.91 18.30 0.96
CA GLU A 124 8.00 17.20 0.63
C GLU A 124 7.69 16.38 1.88
N LYS A 125 6.46 15.91 1.98
CA LYS A 125 5.99 15.05 3.05
C LYS A 125 4.93 14.11 2.52
N GLY A 126 4.94 12.87 3.00
CA GLY A 126 3.92 11.90 2.67
C GLY A 126 4.34 10.48 3.02
N LEU A 127 4.01 9.53 2.16
CA LEU A 127 4.17 8.11 2.42
C LEU A 127 5.14 7.49 1.41
N MET A 128 6.15 6.80 1.92
CA MET A 128 6.90 5.82 1.14
C MET A 128 6.13 4.51 1.20
N PHE A 129 5.30 4.26 0.18
CA PHE A 129 4.53 3.03 0.07
C PHE A 129 5.45 1.89 -0.34
N ALA A 130 5.41 0.81 0.43
CA ALA A 130 6.22 -0.38 0.22
C ALA A 130 5.32 -1.60 0.30
N SER A 131 5.22 -2.37 -0.79
CA SER A 131 4.42 -3.61 -0.83
C SER A 131 5.24 -4.81 -1.27
N TYR A 132 4.96 -5.92 -0.60
CA TYR A 132 5.49 -7.24 -0.91
C TYR A 132 4.33 -8.16 -1.31
N GLY A 133 4.60 -9.03 -2.27
CA GLY A 133 3.65 -10.03 -2.73
C GLY A 133 4.35 -11.17 -3.44
N LYS A 134 3.78 -12.37 -3.31
CA LYS A 134 4.26 -13.56 -4.03
C LYS A 134 4.02 -13.50 -5.54
N THR A 135 3.15 -12.59 -6.00
CA THR A 135 2.96 -12.25 -7.42
C THR A 135 2.84 -10.73 -7.57
N PRO A 136 3.13 -10.16 -8.75
CA PRO A 136 2.90 -8.74 -9.00
C PRO A 136 1.42 -8.40 -9.18
N THR A 137 0.57 -9.40 -9.44
CA THR A 137 -0.83 -9.24 -9.84
C THR A 137 -1.67 -8.52 -8.77
N ALA A 138 -1.52 -8.90 -7.50
CA ALA A 138 -2.32 -8.33 -6.41
C ALA A 138 -2.13 -6.81 -6.31
N PHE A 139 -0.87 -6.36 -6.32
CA PHE A 139 -0.54 -4.94 -6.28
C PHE A 139 -1.09 -4.20 -7.52
N ASN A 140 -0.91 -4.77 -8.72
CA ASN A 140 -1.36 -4.14 -9.96
C ASN A 140 -2.89 -3.96 -10.00
N LEU A 141 -3.66 -4.96 -9.54
CA LEU A 141 -5.11 -4.88 -9.45
C LEU A 141 -5.57 -3.78 -8.48
N MET A 142 -4.93 -3.68 -7.31
CA MET A 142 -5.23 -2.61 -6.35
C MET A 142 -4.93 -1.23 -6.94
N LEU A 143 -3.75 -1.05 -7.55
CA LEU A 143 -3.38 0.23 -8.17
C LEU A 143 -4.32 0.60 -9.32
N GLU A 144 -4.70 -0.38 -10.15
CA GLU A 144 -5.65 -0.18 -11.24
C GLU A 144 -7.03 0.23 -10.71
N SER A 145 -7.54 -0.44 -9.66
CA SER A 145 -8.80 -0.07 -9.02
C SER A 145 -8.75 1.33 -8.41
N MET A 146 -7.61 1.74 -7.84
CA MET A 146 -7.44 3.09 -7.30
C MET A 146 -7.46 4.16 -8.39
N VAL A 147 -6.75 3.93 -9.50
CA VAL A 147 -6.53 4.94 -10.55
C VAL A 147 -7.63 4.95 -11.60
N LYS A 148 -8.06 3.79 -12.09
CA LYS A 148 -9.10 3.66 -13.13
C LYS A 148 -10.51 3.54 -12.54
N GLY A 149 -10.62 3.07 -11.30
CA GLY A 149 -11.91 2.88 -10.63
C GLY A 149 -12.55 1.52 -10.93
N ASP A 150 -13.83 1.39 -10.57
CA ASP A 150 -14.67 0.24 -10.92
C ASP A 150 -15.32 0.40 -12.32
N GLU A 151 -16.20 -0.52 -12.73
CA GLU A 151 -16.90 -0.43 -14.02
C GLU A 151 -17.77 0.82 -14.20
N HIS A 152 -18.05 1.55 -13.12
CA HIS A 152 -18.81 2.80 -13.12
C HIS A 152 -17.90 4.05 -13.07
N GLY A 153 -16.58 3.86 -13.08
CA GLY A 153 -15.60 4.95 -13.03
C GLY A 153 -15.37 5.52 -11.63
N ASN A 154 -15.76 4.82 -10.56
CA ASN A 154 -15.56 5.29 -9.20
C ASN A 154 -14.11 5.06 -8.77
N THR A 155 -13.27 6.09 -8.86
CA THR A 155 -11.86 6.04 -8.46
C THR A 155 -11.65 6.27 -6.97
N ASP A 156 -10.43 6.02 -6.50
CA ASP A 156 -10.01 6.30 -5.12
C ASP A 156 -9.85 7.81 -4.90
N HIS A 157 -10.67 8.37 -4.02
CA HIS A 157 -10.64 9.79 -3.72
C HIS A 157 -9.42 10.21 -2.87
N LEU A 158 -8.68 9.30 -2.27
CA LEU A 158 -7.42 9.63 -1.60
C LEU A 158 -6.41 10.25 -2.58
N MET A 159 -6.45 9.84 -3.85
CA MET A 159 -5.61 10.39 -4.93
C MET A 159 -5.85 11.87 -5.21
N LYS A 160 -6.91 12.48 -4.66
CA LYS A 160 -7.13 13.94 -4.73
C LYS A 160 -6.22 14.72 -3.78
N TYR A 161 -5.61 14.04 -2.81
CA TYR A 161 -4.81 14.63 -1.72
C TYR A 161 -3.38 14.11 -1.72
N THR A 162 -3.00 13.27 -2.70
CA THR A 162 -1.63 12.82 -2.85
C THR A 162 -1.27 12.57 -4.31
N SER A 163 0.01 12.70 -4.65
CA SER A 163 0.55 12.43 -5.98
C SER A 163 1.72 11.45 -5.89
N ILE A 164 1.77 10.50 -6.83
CA ILE A 164 2.89 9.57 -6.99
C ILE A 164 4.02 10.30 -7.70
N LYS A 165 5.18 10.43 -7.04
CA LYS A 165 6.38 11.04 -7.61
C LYS A 165 7.30 10.03 -8.25
N THR A 166 7.42 8.86 -7.64
CA THR A 166 8.22 7.74 -8.14
C THR A 166 7.44 6.45 -7.95
N SER A 167 7.65 5.52 -8.87
CA SER A 167 7.10 4.17 -8.85
C SER A 167 8.14 3.21 -9.40
N GLN A 168 8.51 2.22 -8.58
CA GLN A 168 9.61 1.30 -8.85
C GLN A 168 9.15 -0.10 -8.50
N ALA A 169 9.43 -1.06 -9.38
CA ALA A 169 9.15 -2.46 -9.17
C ALA A 169 10.47 -3.24 -9.15
N PHE A 170 10.61 -4.12 -8.17
CA PHE A 170 11.77 -4.96 -7.94
C PHE A 170 11.34 -6.40 -7.73
N PHE A 171 12.31 -7.31 -7.87
CA PHE A 171 12.22 -8.64 -7.31
C PHE A 171 13.28 -8.78 -6.22
N VAL A 172 12.88 -9.29 -5.06
CA VAL A 172 13.75 -9.57 -3.92
C VAL A 172 13.91 -11.09 -3.82
N PRO A 173 15.01 -11.65 -4.34
CA PRO A 173 15.21 -13.10 -4.31
C PRO A 173 15.55 -13.60 -2.90
N ALA A 174 15.43 -14.91 -2.70
CA ALA A 174 15.86 -15.57 -1.47
C ALA A 174 17.36 -15.36 -1.21
N VAL A 175 17.78 -15.43 0.06
CA VAL A 175 19.19 -15.20 0.44
C VAL A 175 20.12 -16.22 -0.24
N GLU A 176 19.64 -17.45 -0.42
CA GLU A 176 20.34 -18.55 -1.07
C GLU A 176 20.67 -18.23 -2.53
N TRP A 177 19.81 -17.48 -3.22
CA TRP A 177 20.04 -17.05 -4.60
C TRP A 177 21.24 -16.09 -4.71
N PHE A 178 21.44 -15.20 -3.73
CA PHE A 178 22.62 -14.35 -3.70
C PHE A 178 23.90 -15.15 -3.40
N ALA A 179 23.79 -16.25 -2.65
CA ALA A 179 24.92 -17.12 -2.37
C ALA A 179 25.40 -17.87 -3.63
N SER A 180 24.51 -18.21 -4.56
CA SER A 180 24.87 -18.86 -5.82
C SER A 180 25.53 -17.92 -6.84
N LEU A 181 25.51 -16.60 -6.61
CA LEU A 181 26.20 -15.63 -7.47
C LEU A 181 27.70 -15.50 -7.17
N LYS A 182 28.18 -16.10 -6.06
CA LYS A 182 29.58 -16.04 -5.66
C LYS A 182 30.41 -17.07 -6.42
N ASP A 183 30.57 -16.83 -7.72
CA ASP A 183 31.64 -17.36 -8.56
C ASP A 183 32.54 -16.21 -9.03
#